data_AF-A0A528JGT5-F1
#
_entry.id   AF-A0A528JGT5-F1
#
_cell.length_a   1.000
_cell.length_b   1.000
_cell.length_c   1.000
_cell.angle_alpha   90.00
_cell.angle_beta   90.00
_cell.angle_gamma   90.00
#
_symmetry.space_group_name_H-M   'P 1'
#
loop_
_entity.id
_entity.type
_entity.pdbx_description
1 polymer ?
#
loop_
_entity_poly.entity_id
_entity_poly.type
_entity_poly.pdbx_seq_one_letter_code
_entity_poly.pdbx_strand_id
1 'polypeptide(L)'
;MMQKAIDAHFHIWRREDQPWLRGPMVPRIFGPYEPIRRDYPIEEFLADQQGSGVEKAVYVQTNWAKEDFETEVAFLQKTADETGWPHAIVGYADMTVDDVRHQIDRLVKYKLLRGVRMQLHWHETPAFRFATAPDQVIDPKVRANVARLKDYGLSFDLQLFPAQMKDGLTLVGENPETNFILTHAGT
;
A
#
# COMPACT_ATOMS: atom_id res chain seq x y z
N MET A 1 -13.48 -27.29 13.30
CA MET A 1 -13.30 -25.89 13.73
C MET A 1 -12.72 -25.13 12.54
N MET A 2 -13.23 -23.94 12.24
CA MET A 2 -12.71 -23.10 11.17
C MET A 2 -11.32 -22.58 11.57
N GLN A 3 -10.37 -22.57 10.64
CA GLN A 3 -9.02 -22.07 10.89
C GLN A 3 -9.08 -20.55 11.06
N LYS A 4 -8.50 -20.05 12.15
CA LYS A 4 -8.35 -18.61 12.37
C LYS A 4 -7.30 -18.05 11.41
N ALA A 5 -7.63 -16.96 10.73
CA ALA A 5 -6.76 -16.34 9.73
C ALA A 5 -6.62 -14.82 9.96
N ILE A 6 -5.54 -14.26 9.40
CA ILE A 6 -5.34 -12.83 9.26
C ILE A 6 -5.35 -12.54 7.76
N ASP A 7 -6.23 -11.64 7.32
CA ASP A 7 -6.17 -11.10 5.97
C ASP A 7 -5.05 -10.06 5.91
N ALA A 8 -3.93 -10.41 5.28
CA ALA A 8 -2.75 -9.57 5.24
C ALA A 8 -2.84 -8.42 4.22
N HIS A 9 -3.89 -8.37 3.39
CA HIS A 9 -4.01 -7.34 2.36
C HIS A 9 -5.47 -7.18 1.94
N PHE A 10 -6.14 -6.17 2.51
CA PHE A 10 -7.46 -5.74 2.04
C PHE A 10 -7.52 -4.21 1.85
N HIS A 11 -8.63 -3.78 1.25
CA HIS A 11 -8.91 -2.39 0.95
C HIS A 11 -10.35 -2.05 1.32
N ILE A 12 -10.54 -0.83 1.82
CA ILE A 12 -11.82 -0.12 1.93
C ILE A 12 -11.62 1.29 1.42
N TRP A 13 -12.66 1.92 0.88
CA TRP A 13 -12.54 3.27 0.35
C TRP A 13 -13.89 3.96 0.25
N ARG A 14 -13.84 5.30 0.31
CA ARG A 14 -14.88 6.15 -0.26
C ARG A 14 -14.42 6.57 -1.66
N ARG A 15 -15.28 6.43 -2.66
CA ARG A 15 -14.99 6.78 -4.04
C ARG A 15 -14.56 8.24 -4.18
N GLU A 16 -15.13 9.13 -3.38
CA GLU A 16 -14.82 10.56 -3.40
C GLU A 16 -13.35 10.86 -3.12
N ASP A 17 -12.70 10.05 -2.28
CA ASP A 17 -11.30 10.19 -1.89
C ASP A 17 -10.31 9.57 -2.90
N GLN A 18 -10.80 8.87 -3.92
CA GLN A 18 -9.98 8.12 -4.86
C GLN A 18 -9.93 8.82 -6.23
N PRO A 19 -8.90 9.64 -6.54
CA PRO A 19 -8.81 10.31 -7.83
C PRO A 19 -8.95 9.36 -9.02
N TRP A 20 -8.37 8.16 -8.91
CA TRP A 20 -8.38 7.15 -9.97
C TRP A 20 -9.73 6.47 -10.19
N LEU A 21 -10.65 6.47 -9.20
CA LEU A 21 -12.03 5.98 -9.36
C LEU A 21 -13.01 7.08 -9.81
N ARG A 22 -12.70 8.36 -9.53
CA ARG A 22 -13.49 9.51 -9.97
C ARG A 22 -13.26 9.88 -11.43
N GLY A 23 -12.02 9.70 -11.92
CA GLY A 23 -11.63 10.05 -13.28
C GLY A 23 -12.33 9.24 -14.39
N PRO A 24 -12.02 9.53 -15.67
CA PRO A 24 -12.50 8.72 -16.79
C PRO A 24 -12.05 7.25 -16.65
N MET A 25 -12.79 6.34 -17.29
CA MET A 25 -12.31 4.96 -17.44
C MET A 25 -11.03 4.95 -18.26
N VAL A 26 -10.01 4.28 -17.75
CA VAL A 26 -8.75 4.06 -18.46
C VAL A 26 -8.40 2.57 -18.37
N PRO A 27 -7.71 1.98 -19.37
CA PRO A 27 -7.23 0.61 -19.23
C PRO A 27 -6.37 0.45 -17.98
N ARG A 28 -6.63 -0.60 -17.20
CA ARG A 28 -5.84 -0.97 -16.02
C ARG A 28 -5.36 -2.41 -16.13
N ILE A 29 -4.23 -2.70 -15.50
CA ILE A 29 -3.62 -4.04 -15.58
C ILE A 29 -4.49 -5.13 -14.92
N PHE A 30 -5.35 -4.75 -13.97
CA PHE A 30 -6.31 -5.63 -13.31
C PHE A 30 -7.66 -5.74 -14.05
N GLY A 31 -7.76 -5.20 -15.27
CA GLY A 31 -8.96 -5.30 -16.10
C GLY A 31 -10.05 -4.25 -15.79
N PRO A 32 -11.29 -4.48 -16.28
CA PRO A 32 -12.44 -3.60 -16.05
C PRO A 32 -12.71 -3.42 -14.55
N TYR A 33 -12.96 -2.19 -14.13
CA TYR A 33 -13.11 -1.81 -12.72
C TYR A 33 -14.36 -0.96 -12.45
N GLU A 34 -15.27 -0.88 -13.41
CA GLU A 34 -16.58 -0.26 -13.27
C GLU A 34 -17.33 -0.74 -12.02
N PRO A 35 -17.36 -2.05 -11.67
CA PRO A 35 -18.09 -2.53 -10.50
C PRO A 35 -17.57 -1.97 -9.16
N ILE A 36 -16.31 -1.57 -9.09
CA ILE A 36 -15.68 -1.00 -7.89
C ILE A 36 -15.70 0.54 -7.86
N ARG A 37 -16.31 1.20 -8.86
CA ARG A 37 -16.49 2.67 -8.90
C ARG A 37 -17.65 3.13 -8.01
N ARG A 38 -17.63 2.68 -6.78
CA ARG A 38 -18.56 2.98 -5.69
C ARG A 38 -17.78 2.98 -4.38
N ASP A 39 -18.43 3.31 -3.27
CA ASP A 39 -17.83 3.11 -1.96
C ASP A 39 -17.77 1.61 -1.65
N TYR A 40 -16.74 1.22 -0.91
CA TYR A 40 -16.60 -0.10 -0.30
C TYR A 40 -16.22 0.13 1.17
N PRO A 41 -17.22 0.32 2.05
CA PRO A 41 -17.00 0.69 3.44
C PRO A 41 -16.66 -0.54 4.30
N ILE A 42 -16.21 -0.29 5.53
CA ILE A 42 -15.78 -1.37 6.43
C ILE A 42 -16.92 -2.35 6.76
N GLU A 43 -18.16 -1.87 6.85
CA GLU A 43 -19.32 -2.71 7.14
C GLU A 43 -19.58 -3.73 6.04
N GLU A 44 -19.32 -3.36 4.78
CA GLU A 44 -19.45 -4.26 3.64
C GLU A 44 -18.34 -5.32 3.65
N PHE A 45 -17.07 -4.91 3.88
CA PHE A 45 -15.99 -5.87 4.09
C PHE A 45 -16.30 -6.87 5.21
N LEU A 46 -16.79 -6.37 6.35
CA LEU A 46 -17.14 -7.21 7.50
C LEU A 46 -18.27 -8.19 7.19
N ALA A 47 -19.22 -7.82 6.33
CA ALA A 47 -20.28 -8.69 5.84
C ALA A 47 -19.73 -9.74 4.84
N ASP A 48 -18.90 -9.31 3.89
CA ASP A 48 -18.32 -10.18 2.85
C ASP A 48 -17.41 -11.27 3.43
N GLN A 49 -16.63 -10.93 4.47
CA GLN A 49 -15.72 -11.88 5.09
C GLN A 49 -16.41 -12.86 6.06
N GLN A 50 -17.72 -12.71 6.34
CA GLN A 50 -18.39 -13.57 7.32
C GLN A 50 -18.25 -15.05 6.95
N GLY A 51 -17.86 -15.85 7.94
CA GLY A 51 -17.63 -17.29 7.72
C GLY A 51 -16.36 -17.62 6.92
N SER A 52 -15.43 -16.68 6.74
CA SER A 52 -14.10 -16.96 6.16
C SER A 52 -13.09 -17.46 7.20
N GLY A 53 -13.30 -17.17 8.48
CA GLY A 53 -12.33 -17.42 9.56
C GLY A 53 -11.33 -16.28 9.77
N VAL A 54 -11.45 -15.17 9.02
CA VAL A 54 -10.63 -13.96 9.21
C VAL A 54 -10.99 -13.30 10.53
N GLU A 55 -10.02 -13.19 11.44
CA GLU A 55 -10.20 -12.54 12.75
C GLU A 55 -9.51 -11.18 12.85
N LYS A 56 -8.56 -10.92 11.94
CA LYS A 56 -7.84 -9.65 11.83
C LYS A 56 -7.54 -9.35 10.37
N ALA A 57 -7.35 -8.07 10.05
CA ALA A 57 -6.93 -7.67 8.72
C ALA A 57 -5.98 -6.47 8.72
N VAL A 58 -5.15 -6.41 7.67
CA VAL A 58 -4.18 -5.35 7.40
C VAL A 58 -4.65 -4.55 6.20
N TYR A 59 -4.96 -3.28 6.41
CA TYR A 59 -5.30 -2.37 5.34
C TYR A 59 -4.03 -1.96 4.59
N VAL A 60 -4.10 -1.91 3.26
CA VAL A 60 -3.02 -1.37 2.42
C VAL A 60 -3.55 -0.18 1.63
N GLN A 61 -2.76 0.88 1.50
CA GLN A 61 -3.16 2.13 0.81
C GLN A 61 -3.80 1.87 -0.56
N THR A 62 -4.76 2.71 -0.97
CA THR A 62 -5.57 2.52 -2.19
C THR A 62 -5.29 3.55 -3.28
N ASN A 63 -4.12 4.19 -3.25
CA ASN A 63 -3.67 5.22 -4.18
C ASN A 63 -4.50 6.52 -4.09
N TRP A 64 -4.66 7.01 -2.86
CA TRP A 64 -5.03 8.41 -2.63
C TRP A 64 -4.03 9.34 -3.33
N ALA A 65 -4.39 10.62 -3.49
CA ALA A 65 -3.42 11.61 -3.94
C ALA A 65 -2.20 11.60 -2.99
N LYS A 66 -1.00 11.73 -3.55
CA LYS A 66 0.26 11.60 -2.80
C LYS A 66 0.33 12.55 -1.60
N GLU A 67 -0.36 13.68 -1.69
CA GLU A 67 -0.35 14.77 -0.72
C GLU A 67 -1.31 14.49 0.44
N ASP A 68 -2.28 13.60 0.22
CA ASP A 68 -3.29 13.16 1.17
C ASP A 68 -2.88 11.88 1.92
N PHE A 69 -1.60 11.49 1.85
CA PHE A 69 -1.07 10.28 2.48
C PHE A 69 -1.39 10.16 3.99
N GLU A 70 -1.35 11.27 4.72
CA GLU A 70 -1.72 11.31 6.13
C GLU A 70 -3.23 11.25 6.32
N THR A 71 -4.00 11.91 5.44
CA THR A 71 -5.47 11.89 5.47
C THR A 71 -6.01 10.47 5.31
N GLU A 72 -5.42 9.68 4.42
CA GLU A 72 -5.74 8.26 4.26
C GLU A 72 -5.52 7.50 5.57
N VAL A 73 -4.32 7.55 6.15
CA VAL A 73 -4.02 6.84 7.40
C VAL A 73 -4.93 7.31 8.56
N ALA A 74 -5.26 8.61 8.61
CA ALA A 74 -6.18 9.16 9.58
C ALA A 74 -7.60 8.61 9.44
N PHE A 75 -8.10 8.48 8.21
CA PHE A 75 -9.38 7.84 7.91
C PHE A 75 -9.41 6.42 8.46
N LEU A 76 -8.37 5.61 8.20
CA LEU A 76 -8.33 4.22 8.64
C LEU A 76 -8.14 4.07 10.16
N GLN A 77 -7.36 4.94 10.81
CA GLN A 77 -7.26 4.94 12.26
C GLN A 77 -8.62 5.24 12.90
N LYS A 78 -9.35 6.23 12.38
CA LYS A 78 -10.71 6.55 12.83
C LYS A 78 -11.66 5.37 12.63
N THR A 79 -11.63 4.71 11.47
CA THR A 79 -12.42 3.50 11.21
C THR A 79 -12.12 2.41 12.25
N ALA A 80 -10.85 2.21 12.60
CA ALA A 80 -10.46 1.23 13.61
C ALA A 80 -10.91 1.61 15.01
N ASP A 81 -10.85 2.88 15.37
CA ASP A 81 -11.33 3.37 16.67
C ASP A 81 -12.86 3.20 16.80
N GLU A 82 -13.61 3.30 15.70
CA GLU A 82 -15.08 3.17 15.66
C GLU A 82 -15.56 1.71 15.57
N THR A 83 -14.81 0.84 14.89
CA THR A 83 -15.29 -0.50 14.52
C THR A 83 -14.43 -1.66 15.03
N GLY A 84 -13.21 -1.37 15.49
CA GLY A 84 -12.18 -2.36 15.79
C GLY A 84 -11.40 -2.87 14.58
N TRP A 85 -11.64 -2.33 13.37
CA TRP A 85 -10.97 -2.73 12.12
C TRP A 85 -10.48 -1.52 11.30
N PRO A 86 -9.32 -1.59 10.62
CA PRO A 86 -8.36 -2.71 10.55
C PRO A 86 -7.51 -2.86 11.83
N HIS A 87 -6.67 -3.91 11.86
CA HIS A 87 -5.74 -4.18 12.96
C HIS A 87 -4.31 -3.69 12.69
N ALA A 88 -4.02 -3.33 11.44
CA ALA A 88 -2.80 -2.66 11.02
C ALA A 88 -3.03 -1.90 9.71
N ILE A 89 -2.20 -0.89 9.46
CA ILE A 89 -2.24 -0.02 8.29
C ILE A 89 -0.87 -0.01 7.61
N VAL A 90 -0.85 -0.26 6.31
CA VAL A 90 0.25 0.04 5.39
C VAL A 90 -0.13 1.31 4.62
N GLY A 91 0.47 2.43 5.03
CA GLY A 91 0.20 3.75 4.44
C GLY A 91 0.99 4.02 3.16
N TYR A 92 0.84 5.22 2.60
CA TYR A 92 1.72 5.72 1.54
C TYR A 92 2.84 6.58 2.11
N ALA A 93 4.05 6.42 1.58
CA ALA A 93 5.12 7.41 1.72
C ALA A 93 5.91 7.47 0.41
N ASP A 94 6.23 8.67 -0.06
CA ASP A 94 6.94 8.87 -1.32
C ASP A 94 8.44 8.65 -1.13
N MET A 95 8.96 7.52 -1.63
CA MET A 95 10.38 7.17 -1.53
C MET A 95 11.27 7.95 -2.51
N THR A 96 10.71 8.82 -3.36
CA THR A 96 11.48 9.57 -4.37
C THR A 96 11.88 10.97 -3.92
N VAL A 97 11.33 11.45 -2.79
CA VAL A 97 11.68 12.74 -2.19
C VAL A 97 13.10 12.71 -1.62
N ASP A 98 13.68 13.89 -1.34
CA ASP A 98 15.04 13.96 -0.78
C ASP A 98 15.14 13.31 0.62
N ASP A 99 14.08 13.49 1.44
CA ASP A 99 14.00 12.90 2.77
C ASP A 99 12.57 12.46 3.14
N VAL A 100 12.33 11.15 3.12
CA VAL A 100 11.03 10.56 3.45
C VAL A 100 10.66 10.68 4.93
N ARG A 101 11.62 10.95 5.82
CA ARG A 101 11.39 11.02 7.27
C ARG A 101 10.31 12.02 7.63
N HIS A 102 10.22 13.14 6.91
CA HIS A 102 9.16 14.13 7.12
C HIS A 102 7.75 13.57 6.93
N GLN A 103 7.55 12.65 5.99
CA GLN A 103 6.26 11.96 5.82
C GLN A 103 6.07 10.91 6.90
N ILE A 104 7.09 10.10 7.17
CA ILE A 104 7.01 9.03 8.18
C ILE A 104 6.74 9.59 9.58
N ASP A 105 7.41 10.66 9.99
CA ASP A 105 7.24 11.31 11.31
C ASP A 105 5.79 11.79 11.54
N ARG A 106 5.06 12.11 10.46
CA ARG A 106 3.63 12.42 10.52
C ARG A 106 2.80 11.15 10.69
N LEU A 107 3.14 10.10 9.94
CA LEU A 107 2.41 8.83 9.95
C LEU A 107 2.60 7.99 11.23
N VAL A 108 3.78 8.01 11.87
CA VAL A 108 4.04 7.18 13.06
C VAL A 108 3.25 7.60 14.29
N LYS A 109 2.54 8.73 14.22
CA LYS A 109 1.56 9.16 15.23
C LYS A 109 0.33 8.24 15.27
N TYR A 110 0.04 7.53 14.18
CA TYR A 110 -1.08 6.62 14.07
C TYR A 110 -0.68 5.22 14.56
N LYS A 111 -1.31 4.76 15.65
CA LYS A 111 -0.90 3.56 16.41
C LYS A 111 -0.93 2.27 15.58
N LEU A 112 -1.74 2.24 14.54
CA LEU A 112 -1.90 1.07 13.67
C LEU A 112 -0.94 1.02 12.49
N LEU A 113 -0.13 2.05 12.24
CA LEU A 113 0.85 2.04 11.16
C LEU A 113 1.89 0.94 11.38
N ARG A 114 2.08 0.06 10.39
CA ARG A 114 3.07 -1.03 10.43
C ARG A 114 3.98 -1.11 9.21
N GLY A 115 3.62 -0.40 8.13
CA GLY A 115 4.43 -0.36 6.93
C GLY A 115 4.03 0.79 6.02
N VAL A 116 4.76 0.90 4.91
CA VAL A 116 4.41 1.80 3.81
C VAL A 116 4.52 1.09 2.47
N ARG A 117 3.72 1.55 1.50
CA ARG A 117 3.74 1.10 0.11
C ARG A 117 3.85 2.28 -0.84
N MET A 118 4.90 2.26 -1.67
CA MET A 118 4.95 3.03 -2.91
C MET A 118 5.02 2.03 -4.07
N GLN A 119 4.07 2.12 -5.00
CA GLN A 119 4.06 1.23 -6.17
C GLN A 119 5.21 1.60 -7.09
N LEU A 120 6.12 0.65 -7.34
CA LEU A 120 7.33 0.83 -8.14
C LEU A 120 7.29 0.02 -9.44
N HIS A 121 6.16 -0.62 -9.75
CA HIS A 121 6.02 -1.39 -10.97
C HIS A 121 6.03 -0.48 -12.21
N TRP A 122 6.77 -0.93 -13.24
CA TRP A 122 7.00 -0.19 -14.47
C TRP A 122 6.65 -1.02 -15.71
N HIS A 123 6.03 -0.36 -16.69
CA HIS A 123 5.70 -0.94 -17.99
C HIS A 123 5.89 0.11 -19.09
N GLU A 124 6.06 -0.32 -20.34
CA GLU A 124 6.19 0.60 -21.48
C GLU A 124 4.90 1.41 -21.69
N THR A 125 3.74 0.75 -21.63
CA THR A 125 2.41 1.38 -21.58
C THR A 125 2.23 2.24 -20.32
N PRO A 126 2.09 3.58 -20.43
CA PRO A 126 1.99 4.47 -19.27
C PRO A 126 0.78 4.21 -18.36
N ALA A 127 -0.31 3.66 -18.88
CA ALA A 127 -1.50 3.33 -18.08
C ALA A 127 -1.27 2.15 -17.10
N PHE A 128 -0.22 1.37 -17.31
CA PHE A 128 0.10 0.15 -16.54
C PHE A 128 1.29 0.33 -15.60
N ARG A 129 1.75 1.56 -15.36
CA ARG A 129 2.90 1.85 -14.50
C ARG A 129 2.59 2.90 -13.46
N PHE A 130 3.24 2.79 -12.32
CA PHE A 130 3.34 3.86 -11.33
C PHE A 130 4.75 4.44 -11.28
N ALA A 131 5.76 3.63 -11.56
CA ALA A 131 7.12 4.11 -11.67
C ALA A 131 7.33 4.94 -12.94
N THR A 132 8.19 5.95 -12.85
CA THR A 132 8.54 6.81 -14.01
C THR A 132 9.59 6.15 -14.92
N ALA A 133 10.39 5.24 -14.38
CA ALA A 133 11.47 4.55 -15.07
C ALA A 133 11.56 3.07 -14.60
N PRO A 134 12.05 2.13 -15.43
CA PRO A 134 12.12 0.71 -15.07
C PRO A 134 13.02 0.44 -13.85
N ASP A 135 14.06 1.25 -13.70
CA ASP A 135 15.10 1.18 -12.68
C ASP A 135 14.82 2.06 -11.46
N GLN A 136 13.63 2.69 -11.34
CA GLN A 136 13.31 3.56 -10.20
C GLN A 136 13.41 2.85 -8.85
N VAL A 137 13.21 1.52 -8.80
CA VAL A 137 13.36 0.72 -7.57
C VAL A 137 14.81 0.72 -7.04
N ILE A 138 15.80 0.91 -7.90
CA ILE A 138 17.23 1.03 -7.54
C ILE A 138 17.74 2.47 -7.61
N ASP A 139 16.85 3.45 -7.76
CA ASP A 139 17.21 4.86 -7.65
C ASP A 139 17.88 5.12 -6.29
N PRO A 140 19.01 5.85 -6.24
CA PRO A 140 19.73 6.08 -4.99
C PRO A 140 18.87 6.74 -3.89
N LYS A 141 17.92 7.61 -4.24
CA LYS A 141 17.01 8.22 -3.26
C LYS A 141 16.00 7.20 -2.75
N VAL A 142 15.42 6.39 -3.64
CA VAL A 142 14.49 5.31 -3.24
C VAL A 142 15.17 4.35 -2.28
N ARG A 143 16.37 3.88 -2.63
CA ARG A 143 17.17 2.98 -1.77
C ARG A 143 17.46 3.61 -0.41
N ALA A 144 17.92 4.86 -0.39
CA ALA A 144 18.21 5.57 0.86
C ALA A 144 16.96 5.80 1.72
N ASN A 145 15.81 6.08 1.11
CA ASN A 145 14.55 6.29 1.81
C ASN A 145 13.97 4.98 2.37
N VAL A 146 14.02 3.89 1.62
CA VAL A 146 13.62 2.56 2.09
C VAL A 146 14.49 2.08 3.25
N ALA A 147 15.81 2.38 3.21
CA ALA A 147 16.73 2.07 4.30
C ALA A 147 16.35 2.70 5.64
N ARG A 148 15.68 3.87 5.61
CA ARG A 148 15.27 4.60 6.81
C ARG A 148 14.08 3.95 7.52
N LEU A 149 13.32 3.07 6.85
CA LEU A 149 12.13 2.45 7.44
C LEU A 149 12.46 1.57 8.66
N LYS A 150 13.66 0.98 8.71
CA LYS A 150 14.14 0.21 9.86
C LYS A 150 14.19 1.04 11.15
N ASP A 151 14.52 2.32 11.05
CA ASP A 151 14.63 3.22 12.20
C ASP A 151 13.25 3.48 12.86
N TYR A 152 12.17 3.20 12.11
CA TYR A 152 10.78 3.29 12.55
C TYR A 152 10.13 1.93 12.78
N GLY A 153 10.84 0.82 12.50
CA GLY A 153 10.27 -0.53 12.56
C GLY A 153 9.16 -0.78 11.54
N LEU A 154 9.15 -0.06 10.41
CA LEU A 154 8.13 -0.16 9.37
C LEU A 154 8.55 -1.16 8.27
N SER A 155 7.60 -1.92 7.73
CA SER A 155 7.81 -2.72 6.53
C SER A 155 7.71 -1.89 5.25
N PHE A 156 8.25 -2.43 4.15
CA PHE A 156 8.02 -1.95 2.81
C PHE A 156 7.27 -2.99 1.97
N ASP A 157 6.08 -2.64 1.50
CA ASP A 157 5.31 -3.46 0.57
C ASP A 157 5.88 -3.27 -0.84
N LEU A 158 6.61 -4.28 -1.32
CA LEU A 158 7.30 -4.28 -2.59
C LEU A 158 6.37 -4.76 -3.71
N GLN A 159 5.82 -3.81 -4.45
CA GLN A 159 5.00 -4.08 -5.63
C GLN A 159 5.76 -3.74 -6.92
N LEU A 160 6.16 -4.78 -7.63
CA LEU A 160 6.95 -4.75 -8.87
C LEU A 160 6.35 -5.72 -9.90
N PHE A 161 6.69 -5.53 -11.17
CA PHE A 161 6.47 -6.57 -12.18
C PHE A 161 7.62 -7.57 -12.28
N PRO A 162 7.40 -8.79 -12.81
CA PRO A 162 8.42 -9.83 -12.89
C PRO A 162 9.75 -9.39 -13.53
N ALA A 163 9.70 -8.49 -14.52
CA ALA A 163 10.88 -7.96 -15.20
C ALA A 163 11.81 -7.16 -14.27
N GLN A 164 11.29 -6.59 -13.18
CA GLN A 164 12.02 -5.76 -12.23
C GLN A 164 12.55 -6.55 -11.01
N MET A 165 12.31 -7.86 -10.93
CA MET A 165 12.64 -8.64 -9.72
C MET A 165 14.14 -8.69 -9.39
N LYS A 166 15.02 -8.60 -10.40
CA LYS A 166 16.47 -8.50 -10.18
C LYS A 166 16.86 -7.19 -9.47
N ASP A 167 16.21 -6.10 -9.84
CA ASP A 167 16.44 -4.80 -9.23
C ASP A 167 15.79 -4.74 -7.84
N GLY A 168 14.61 -5.34 -7.68
CA GLY A 168 13.99 -5.56 -6.37
C GLY A 168 14.88 -6.36 -5.42
N LEU A 169 15.54 -7.42 -5.90
CA LEU A 169 16.50 -8.18 -5.10
C LEU A 169 17.70 -7.33 -4.65
N THR A 170 18.17 -6.40 -5.49
CA THR A 170 19.22 -5.44 -5.11
C THR A 170 18.74 -4.56 -3.94
N LEU A 171 17.55 -3.98 -4.05
CA LEU A 171 16.96 -3.16 -2.97
C LEU A 171 16.83 -3.95 -1.66
N VAL A 172 16.32 -5.19 -1.72
CA VAL A 172 16.17 -6.05 -0.53
C VAL A 172 17.52 -6.41 0.07
N GLY A 173 18.49 -6.82 -0.76
CA GLY A 173 19.82 -7.27 -0.31
C GLY A 173 20.64 -6.18 0.38
N GLU A 174 20.41 -4.91 0.02
CA GLU A 174 21.08 -3.77 0.63
C GLU A 174 20.40 -3.27 1.91
N ASN A 175 19.18 -3.73 2.19
CA ASN A 175 18.36 -3.29 3.32
C ASN A 175 17.91 -4.48 4.18
N PRO A 176 18.83 -5.33 4.69
CA PRO A 176 18.46 -6.57 5.39
C PRO A 176 17.73 -6.35 6.72
N GLU A 177 17.75 -5.14 7.26
CA GLU A 177 17.06 -4.76 8.50
C GLU A 177 15.61 -4.27 8.26
N THR A 178 15.23 -4.03 7.00
CA THR A 178 13.87 -3.64 6.63
C THR A 178 13.10 -4.90 6.24
N ASN A 179 11.89 -5.08 6.80
CA ASN A 179 11.00 -6.16 6.37
C ASN A 179 10.37 -5.81 5.02
N PHE A 180 10.55 -6.67 4.01
CA PHE A 180 9.92 -6.52 2.70
C PHE A 180 8.80 -7.52 2.52
N ILE A 181 7.64 -7.04 2.07
CA ILE A 181 6.48 -7.87 1.77
C ILE A 181 6.33 -7.86 0.25
N LEU A 182 6.57 -9.00 -0.39
CA LEU A 182 6.40 -9.13 -1.84
C LEU A 182 4.90 -9.19 -2.16
N THR A 183 4.35 -8.09 -2.66
CA THR A 183 2.92 -7.97 -2.96
C THR A 183 2.53 -8.93 -4.09
N HIS A 184 1.39 -9.61 -3.92
CA HIS A 184 0.81 -10.54 -4.92
C HIS A 184 1.78 -11.60 -5.45
N ALA A 185 2.73 -12.05 -4.62
CA ALA A 185 3.79 -12.98 -5.02
C ALA A 185 4.66 -12.52 -6.21
N GLY A 186 4.73 -11.20 -6.45
CA GLY A 186 5.58 -10.59 -7.47
C GLY A 186 4.91 -10.35 -8.82
N THR A 187 3.61 -10.05 -8.83
CA THR A 187 2.83 -9.71 -10.04
C THR A 187 2.08 -8.40 -9.91
#